data_AF-A0A7Y9MC73-F1
#
_entry.id   AF-A0A7Y9MC73-F1
#
_cell.length_a   1.000
_cell.length_b   1.000
_cell.length_c   1.000
_cell.angle_alpha   90.00
_cell.angle_beta   90.00
_cell.angle_gamma   90.00
#
_symmetry.space_group_name_H-M   'P 1'
#
loop_
_entity.id
_entity.type
_entity.pdbx_description
1 polymer ?
#
loop_
_entity_poly.entity_id
_entity_poly.type
_entity_poly.pdbx_seq_one_letter_code
_entity_poly.pdbx_strand_id
1 'polypeptide(L)'
;MNSITDDETGVGLIEIVVSMFIIALIAIAFLPFLINSFYATRANTTLATANQLLDQQFDQLRQLQPANCAAIEAFRSRADASLDRVVDTARNVTLTVTRTFTCPTNLAKSGSERMTITVVDSSTGAAVTSASTIVYVAP
;
A
#
# COMPACT_ATOMS: atom_id res chain seq x y z
N MET A 1 -21.60 -8.99 -70.82
CA MET A 1 -22.70 -8.95 -69.83
C MET A 1 -22.40 -10.02 -68.80
N ASN A 2 -21.75 -9.72 -67.67
CA ASN A 2 -22.15 -8.85 -66.57
C ASN A 2 -23.34 -9.41 -65.79
N SER A 3 -23.05 -10.15 -64.71
CA SER A 3 -23.82 -10.04 -63.47
C SER A 3 -22.82 -10.04 -62.33
N ILE A 4 -22.75 -8.90 -61.67
CA ILE A 4 -22.04 -8.61 -60.44
C ILE A 4 -22.66 -9.47 -59.32
N THR A 5 -21.77 -9.95 -58.45
CA THR A 5 -21.91 -10.40 -57.05
C THR A 5 -23.30 -10.35 -56.41
N ASP A 6 -23.71 -11.44 -55.76
CA ASP A 6 -24.50 -11.38 -54.51
C ASP A 6 -24.18 -12.65 -53.70
N ASP A 7 -23.01 -12.67 -53.08
CA ASP A 7 -22.76 -13.47 -51.87
C ASP A 7 -23.40 -12.76 -50.66
N GLU A 8 -24.61 -12.21 -50.87
CA GLU A 8 -25.45 -11.46 -49.93
C GLU A 8 -26.29 -12.44 -49.10
N THR A 9 -25.70 -13.54 -48.64
CA THR A 9 -26.37 -14.40 -47.66
C THR A 9 -26.20 -13.73 -46.29
N GLY A 10 -27.02 -12.70 -46.07
CA GLY A 10 -26.97 -11.85 -44.89
C GLY A 10 -27.10 -12.62 -43.58
N VAL A 11 -26.45 -12.09 -42.55
CA VAL A 11 -26.52 -12.56 -41.16
C VAL A 11 -27.98 -12.72 -40.76
N GLY A 12 -28.39 -13.94 -40.39
CA GLY A 12 -29.77 -14.20 -39.99
C GLY A 12 -30.13 -13.47 -38.70
N LEU A 13 -31.38 -13.02 -38.54
CA LEU A 13 -31.86 -12.39 -37.29
C LEU A 13 -31.59 -13.28 -36.06
N ILE A 14 -31.66 -14.60 -36.23
CA ILE A 14 -31.33 -15.57 -35.19
C ILE A 14 -29.85 -15.53 -34.77
N GLU A 15 -28.93 -15.33 -35.72
CA GLU A 15 -27.49 -15.31 -35.46
C GLU A 15 -27.08 -14.05 -34.70
N ILE A 16 -27.73 -12.91 -35.00
CA ILE A 16 -27.56 -11.67 -34.24
C ILE A 16 -28.01 -11.88 -32.79
N VAL A 17 -29.20 -12.47 -32.59
CA VAL A 17 -29.72 -12.76 -31.25
C VAL A 17 -28.78 -13.69 -30.48
N VAL A 18 -28.34 -14.78 -31.12
CA VAL A 18 -27.39 -15.74 -30.50
C VAL A 18 -26.06 -15.06 -30.16
N SER A 19 -25.54 -14.21 -31.05
CA SER A 19 -24.28 -13.47 -30.81
C SER A 19 -24.42 -12.52 -29.61
N MET A 20 -25.53 -11.79 -29.49
CA MET A 20 -25.79 -10.93 -28.34
C MET A 20 -25.90 -11.74 -27.04
N PHE A 21 -26.53 -12.93 -27.08
CA PHE A 21 -26.56 -13.85 -25.94
C PHE A 21 -25.18 -14.36 -25.55
N ILE A 22 -24.36 -14.77 -26.53
CA ILE A 22 -22.99 -15.22 -26.27
C ILE A 22 -22.16 -14.08 -25.67
N ILE A 23 -22.26 -12.87 -26.20
CA ILE A 23 -21.56 -11.69 -25.67
C ILE A 23 -22.02 -11.40 -24.23
N ALA A 24 -23.32 -11.48 -23.94
CA ALA A 24 -23.85 -11.26 -22.59
C ALA A 24 -23.34 -12.31 -21.60
N LEU A 25 -23.32 -13.59 -21.99
CA LEU A 25 -22.81 -14.68 -21.14
C LEU A 25 -21.31 -14.51 -20.86
N ILE A 26 -20.53 -14.12 -21.87
CA ILE A 26 -19.10 -13.84 -21.72
C ILE A 26 -18.88 -12.66 -20.77
N ALA A 27 -19.65 -11.58 -20.92
CA ALA A 27 -19.55 -10.41 -20.03
C ALA A 27 -19.83 -10.78 -18.56
N ILE A 28 -20.85 -11.60 -18.30
CA ILE A 28 -21.17 -12.08 -16.95
C ILE A 28 -20.05 -12.99 -16.40
N ALA A 29 -19.46 -13.83 -17.25
CA ALA A 29 -18.35 -14.71 -16.87
C ALA A 29 -17.09 -13.93 -16.44
N PHE A 30 -16.87 -12.72 -16.97
CA PHE A 30 -15.73 -11.87 -16.59
C PHE A 30 -15.96 -10.98 -15.36
N LEU A 31 -17.21 -10.78 -14.94
CA LEU A 31 -17.53 -9.99 -13.74
C LEU A 31 -16.72 -10.38 -12.48
N PRO A 32 -16.57 -11.68 -12.11
CA PRO A 32 -15.78 -12.05 -10.93
C PRO A 32 -14.29 -11.66 -11.05
N PHE A 33 -13.73 -11.72 -12.26
CA PHE A 33 -12.35 -11.30 -12.49
C PHE A 33 -12.17 -9.80 -12.26
N LEU A 34 -13.12 -8.99 -12.71
CA LEU A 34 -13.11 -7.55 -12.47
C LEU A 34 -13.16 -7.24 -10.98
N ILE A 35 -14.08 -7.87 -10.24
CA ILE A 35 -14.19 -7.69 -8.79
C ILE A 35 -12.88 -8.05 -8.07
N ASN A 36 -12.26 -9.18 -8.42
CA ASN A 36 -10.99 -9.58 -7.85
C ASN A 36 -9.85 -8.60 -8.17
N SER A 37 -9.82 -8.05 -9.39
CA SER A 37 -8.82 -7.04 -9.76
C SER A 37 -8.97 -5.74 -8.96
N PHE A 38 -10.21 -5.34 -8.63
CA PHE A 38 -10.46 -4.19 -7.77
C PHE A 38 -9.96 -4.41 -6.34
N TYR A 39 -10.21 -5.59 -5.76
CA TYR A 39 -9.71 -5.92 -4.43
C TYR A 39 -8.18 -5.95 -4.37
N ALA A 40 -7.54 -6.56 -5.37
CA ALA A 40 -6.09 -6.57 -5.48
C ALA A 40 -5.51 -5.14 -5.59
N THR A 41 -6.14 -4.29 -6.39
CA THR A 41 -5.75 -2.88 -6.53
C THR A 41 -5.87 -2.14 -5.19
N ARG A 42 -6.98 -2.30 -4.47
CA ARG A 42 -7.15 -1.68 -3.14
C ARG A 42 -6.06 -2.09 -2.16
N ALA A 43 -5.74 -3.38 -2.08
CA ALA A 43 -4.68 -3.89 -1.21
C ALA A 43 -3.31 -3.31 -1.57
N ASN A 44 -2.97 -3.29 -2.86
CA ASN A 44 -1.71 -2.76 -3.35
C ASN A 44 -1.56 -1.26 -3.09
N THR A 45 -2.63 -0.48 -3.27
CA THR A 45 -2.60 0.96 -2.96
C THR A 45 -2.41 1.19 -1.46
N THR A 46 -3.04 0.41 -0.59
CA THR A 46 -2.83 0.50 0.86
C THR A 46 -1.39 0.18 1.25
N LEU A 47 -0.82 -0.87 0.67
CA LEU A 47 0.58 -1.22 0.90
C LEU A 47 1.53 -0.12 0.41
N ALA A 48 1.25 0.47 -0.76
CA ALA A 48 2.03 1.59 -1.28
C ALA A 48 1.97 2.83 -0.37
N THR A 49 0.78 3.18 0.13
CA THR A 49 0.63 4.27 1.11
C THR A 49 1.38 3.96 2.41
N ALA A 50 1.35 2.71 2.88
CA ALA A 50 2.07 2.30 4.08
C ALA A 50 3.59 2.40 3.90
N ASN A 51 4.12 2.04 2.72
CA ASN A 51 5.54 2.21 2.41
C ASN A 51 5.94 3.68 2.28
N GLN A 52 5.11 4.53 1.68
CA GLN A 52 5.36 5.98 1.64
C GLN A 52 5.45 6.57 3.05
N LEU A 53 4.57 6.13 3.95
CA LEU A 53 4.59 6.55 5.35
C LEU A 53 5.87 6.05 6.06
N LEU A 54 6.25 4.80 5.82
CA LEU A 54 7.50 4.21 6.34
C LEU A 54 8.74 4.98 5.85
N ASP A 55 8.80 5.33 4.57
CA ASP A 55 9.92 6.09 3.98
C ASP A 55 10.03 7.49 4.59
N GLN A 56 8.90 8.19 4.76
CA GLN A 56 8.88 9.49 5.45
C GLN A 56 9.45 9.41 6.87
N GLN A 57 9.20 8.31 7.57
CA GLN A 57 9.70 8.09 8.93
C GLN A 57 11.22 7.85 8.94
N PHE A 58 11.74 7.13 7.95
CA PHE A 58 13.19 6.97 7.81
C PHE A 58 13.89 8.27 7.40
N ASP A 59 13.27 9.09 6.55
CA ASP A 59 13.81 10.39 6.19
C ASP A 59 13.87 11.33 7.40
N GLN A 60 12.85 11.32 8.26
CA GLN A 60 12.88 12.06 9.53
C GLN A 60 13.95 11.54 10.48
N LEU A 61 14.08 10.22 10.61
CA LEU A 61 15.12 9.62 11.42
C LEU A 61 16.52 9.99 10.92
N ARG A 62 16.71 10.06 9.60
CA ARG A 62 17.98 10.48 8.99
C ARG A 62 18.32 11.94 9.30
N GLN A 63 17.33 12.83 9.33
CA GLN A 63 17.52 14.25 9.68
C GLN A 63 17.98 14.46 11.13
N LEU A 64 17.79 13.47 12.01
CA LEU A 64 18.24 13.54 13.40
C LEU A 64 19.72 13.19 13.59
N GLN A 65 20.43 12.71 12.55
CA GLN A 65 21.82 12.29 12.70
C GLN A 65 22.82 13.46 12.64
N PRO A 66 23.89 13.45 13.47
CA PRO A 66 24.20 12.47 14.51
C PRO A 66 23.25 12.61 15.71
N ALA A 67 22.59 11.50 16.08
CA ALA A 67 21.56 11.51 17.11
C ALA A 67 22.16 11.03 18.44
N ASN A 68 21.79 11.69 19.54
CA ASN A 68 21.96 11.14 20.88
C ASN A 68 20.72 10.31 21.26
N CYS A 69 20.84 9.50 22.31
CA CYS A 69 19.72 8.65 22.76
C CYS A 69 18.45 9.46 23.04
N ALA A 70 18.57 10.65 23.65
CA ALA A 70 17.42 11.49 23.99
C ALA A 70 16.63 11.95 22.74
N ALA A 71 17.33 12.29 21.65
CA ALA A 71 16.70 12.68 20.39
C ALA A 71 15.96 11.51 19.72
N ILE A 72 16.55 10.31 19.73
CA ILE A 72 15.88 9.12 19.18
C ILE A 72 14.69 8.72 20.04
N GLU A 73 14.80 8.82 21.36
CA GLU A 73 13.71 8.51 22.27
C GLU A 73 12.55 9.52 22.15
N ALA A 74 12.86 10.80 21.95
CA ALA A 74 11.87 11.82 21.59
C ALA A 74 11.19 11.51 20.26
N PHE A 75 11.94 11.06 19.25
CA PHE A 75 11.37 10.62 17.97
C PHE A 75 10.50 9.36 18.10
N ARG A 76 10.96 8.37 18.89
CA ARG A 76 10.22 7.13 19.17
C ARG A 76 8.89 7.41 19.86
N SER A 77 8.90 8.31 20.84
CA SER A 77 7.74 8.67 21.67
C SER A 77 6.85 9.74 21.04
N ARG A 78 7.29 10.36 19.94
CA ARG A 78 6.49 11.35 19.20
C ARG A 78 5.20 10.71 18.69
N ALA A 79 4.10 11.43 18.91
CA ALA A 79 2.81 11.16 18.28
C ALA A 79 2.42 12.41 17.49
N ASP A 80 2.77 12.45 16.21
CA ASP A 80 2.35 13.52 15.30
C ASP A 80 1.24 13.01 14.40
N ALA A 81 0.01 13.51 14.62
CA ALA A 81 -1.16 13.05 13.86
C ALA A 81 -1.05 13.29 12.34
N SER A 82 -0.18 14.20 11.88
CA SER A 82 0.00 14.49 10.45
C SER A 82 1.05 13.62 9.76
N LEU A 83 2.00 13.08 10.53
CA LEU A 83 3.15 12.30 10.02
C LEU A 83 3.09 10.83 10.41
N ASP A 84 2.32 10.51 11.45
CA ASP A 84 2.25 9.17 12.04
C ASP A 84 0.91 8.51 11.74
N ARG A 85 0.01 9.22 11.07
CA ARG A 85 -1.32 8.74 10.74
C ARG A 85 -1.78 9.20 9.36
N VAL A 86 -2.32 8.25 8.60
CA VAL A 86 -3.03 8.54 7.35
C VAL A 86 -4.43 7.96 7.47
N VAL A 87 -5.44 8.81 7.26
CA VAL A 87 -6.84 8.38 7.20
C VAL A 87 -7.25 8.33 5.74
N ASP A 88 -7.48 7.13 5.23
CA ASP A 88 -8.01 6.94 3.89
C ASP A 88 -9.51 6.65 3.95
N THR A 89 -10.31 7.68 3.70
CA THR A 89 -11.78 7.60 3.72
C THR A 89 -12.35 6.77 2.58
N ALA A 90 -11.66 6.66 1.45
CA ALA A 90 -12.12 5.92 0.27
C ALA A 90 -12.01 4.38 0.45
N ARG A 91 -10.99 3.91 1.16
CA ARG A 91 -10.75 2.50 1.48
C ARG A 91 -11.17 2.14 2.90
N ASN A 92 -11.60 3.13 3.70
CA ASN A 92 -11.97 3.00 5.11
C ASN A 92 -10.86 2.36 5.97
N VAL A 93 -9.60 2.75 5.70
CA VAL A 93 -8.43 2.27 6.44
C VAL A 93 -7.76 3.46 7.10
N THR A 94 -7.38 3.29 8.37
CA THR A 94 -6.51 4.24 9.07
C THR A 94 -5.18 3.56 9.30
N LEU A 95 -4.11 4.13 8.76
CA LEU A 95 -2.75 3.65 8.97
C LEU A 95 -2.10 4.48 10.07
N THR A 96 -1.41 3.83 11.00
CA THR A 96 -0.66 4.46 12.09
C THR A 96 0.75 3.90 12.21
N VAL A 97 1.71 4.74 12.58
CA VAL A 97 3.12 4.35 12.76
C VAL A 97 3.38 3.96 14.21
N THR A 98 4.09 2.85 14.40
CA THR A 98 4.66 2.42 15.67
C THR A 98 6.17 2.28 15.53
N ARG A 99 6.90 2.78 16.51
CA ARG A 99 8.37 2.84 16.52
C ARG A 99 8.91 2.07 17.72
N THR A 100 9.87 1.18 17.48
CA THR A 100 10.58 0.48 18.54
C THR A 100 12.08 0.71 18.42
N PHE A 101 12.67 1.14 19.53
CA PHE A 101 14.08 1.41 19.69
C PHE A 101 14.44 1.23 21.15
N THR A 102 15.67 0.85 21.42
CA THR A 102 16.20 0.77 22.77
C THR A 102 17.57 1.42 22.76
N CYS A 103 17.75 2.44 23.59
CA CYS A 103 19.05 3.05 23.71
C CYS A 103 20.06 2.10 24.36
N PRO A 104 21.34 2.18 23.98
CA PRO A 104 22.38 1.41 24.64
C PRO A 104 22.53 1.86 26.10
N THR A 105 22.71 0.89 27.00
CA THR A 105 22.74 1.13 28.47
C THR A 105 23.95 1.94 28.94
N ASN A 106 25.00 2.04 28.12
CA ASN A 106 26.19 2.84 28.38
C ASN A 106 26.20 4.10 27.51
N LEU A 107 25.43 5.12 27.90
CA LEU A 107 25.34 6.40 27.19
C LEU A 107 26.70 7.13 27.07
N ALA A 108 27.69 6.78 27.89
CA ALA A 108 29.06 7.31 27.80
C ALA A 108 29.85 6.77 26.58
N LYS A 109 29.32 5.80 25.83
CA LYS A 109 29.95 5.22 24.65
C LYS A 109 29.01 5.28 23.46
N SER A 110 29.56 5.58 22.29
CA SER A 110 28.81 5.48 21.04
C SER A 110 28.47 4.02 20.73
N GLY A 111 27.28 3.79 20.19
CA GLY A 111 26.76 2.46 19.90
C GLY A 111 25.85 2.47 18.68
N SER A 112 25.66 1.31 18.05
CA SER A 112 24.72 1.14 16.95
C SER A 112 23.60 0.23 17.40
N GLU A 113 22.36 0.72 17.35
CA GLU A 113 21.19 -0.03 17.77
C GLU A 113 20.17 -0.10 16.64
N ARG A 114 19.31 -1.12 16.70
CA ARG A 114 18.28 -1.35 15.68
C ARG A 114 17.04 -0.51 15.99
N MET A 115 16.65 0.32 15.03
CA MET A 115 15.35 0.99 15.00
C MET A 115 14.42 0.18 14.09
N THR A 116 13.24 -0.17 14.59
CA THR A 116 12.18 -0.78 13.79
C THR A 116 10.98 0.15 13.73
N ILE A 117 10.46 0.34 12.52
CA ILE A 117 9.28 1.14 12.23
C ILE A 117 8.24 0.22 11.61
N THR A 118 7.05 0.20 12.18
CA THR A 118 5.94 -0.64 11.75
C THR A 118 4.74 0.24 11.49
N VAL A 119 4.11 0.07 10.32
CA VAL A 119 2.82 0.69 10.01
C VAL A 119 1.73 -0.33 10.28
N VAL A 120 0.77 0.04 11.13
CA VAL A 120 -0.35 -0.80 11.53
C VAL A 120 -1.66 -0.19 11.05
N ASP A 121 -2.61 -1.04 10.68
CA ASP A 121 -3.99 -0.62 10.49
C ASP A 121 -4.64 -0.44 11.86
N SER A 122 -5.06 0.79 12.19
CA SER A 122 -5.63 1.12 13.49
C SER A 122 -6.98 0.46 13.75
N SER A 123 -7.68 0.00 12.71
CA SER A 123 -8.99 -0.65 12.85
C SER A 123 -8.87 -2.12 13.25
N THR A 124 -7.83 -2.81 12.77
CA THR A 124 -7.60 -4.24 13.02
C THR A 124 -6.43 -4.51 13.97
N GLY A 125 -5.55 -3.53 14.18
CA GLY A 125 -4.28 -3.69 14.89
C GLY A 125 -3.23 -4.50 14.11
N ALA A 126 -3.52 -4.90 12.88
CA ALA A 126 -2.62 -5.72 12.08
C ALA A 126 -1.46 -4.88 11.50
N ALA A 127 -0.25 -5.44 11.51
CA ALA A 127 0.89 -4.86 10.83
C ALA A 127 0.71 -4.96 9.31
N VAL A 128 0.75 -3.82 8.61
CA VAL A 128 0.64 -3.74 7.15
C VAL A 128 2.04 -3.82 6.51
N THR A 129 3.01 -3.11 7.07
CA THR A 129 4.41 -3.16 6.64
C THR A 129 5.33 -2.88 7.83
N SER A 130 6.56 -3.39 7.79
CA SER A 130 7.57 -3.17 8.83
C SER A 130 8.96 -3.20 8.20
N ALA A 131 9.83 -2.32 8.66
CA ALA A 131 11.23 -2.32 8.29
C ALA A 131 12.12 -1.87 9.45
N SER A 132 13.39 -2.28 9.37
CA SER A 132 14.38 -1.96 10.38
C SER A 132 15.62 -1.34 9.76
N THR A 133 16.23 -0.41 10.47
CA THR A 133 17.52 0.18 10.12
C THR A 133 18.44 0.23 11.33
N ILE A 134 19.75 0.40 11.10
CA ILE A 134 20.75 0.59 12.15
C ILE A 134 20.96 2.09 12.34
N VAL A 135 20.82 2.55 13.58
CA VAL A 135 21.06 3.94 13.96
C VAL A 135 22.30 4.00 14.83
N TYR A 136 23.25 4.82 14.41
CA TYR A 136 24.40 5.18 15.24
C TYR A 136 24.00 6.24 16.25
N VAL A 137 24.25 5.95 17.52
CA VAL A 137 23.99 6.83 18.66
C VAL A 137 25.32 7.38 19.15
N ALA A 138 25.45 8.70 19.09
CA ALA A 138 26.57 9.41 19.68
C ALA A 138 26.37 9.54 21.22
N PRO A 139 27.46 9.78 21.98
CA PRO A 139 27.37 9.96 23.43
C PRO A 139 26.48 11.14 23.82
#